data_AF-A0A2V7V4M1-F1
#
_entry.id   AF-A0A2V7V4M1-F1
#
_cell.length_a   1.000
_cell.length_b   1.000
_cell.length_c   1.000
_cell.angle_alpha   90.00
_cell.angle_beta   90.00
_cell.angle_gamma   90.00
#
_symmetry.space_group_name_H-M   'P 1'
#
loop_
_entity.id
_entity.type
_entity.pdbx_description
1 polymer ?
#
loop_
_entity_poly.entity_id
_entity_poly.type
_entity_poly.pdbx_seq_one_letter_code
_entity_poly.pdbx_strand_id
1 'polypeptide(L)'
;MPRTRSTFLPPLLAFLCALLRPAPVAAQEVHVYEGGIDLVNVTVTVRDARGNLVSDLGRDDFVIYEDGRPLKARNVQIFAPAAQEGNDQPLGLNLGMLLDTSESMKAQIKLSQQ
;
A
#
# COMPACT_ATOMS: atom_id res chain seq x y z
N MET A 1 3.13 -82.87 -6.20
CA MET A 1 1.82 -82.55 -5.58
C MET A 1 1.89 -81.19 -4.90
N PRO A 2 1.35 -80.10 -5.47
CA PRO A 2 1.21 -78.82 -4.78
C PRO A 2 -0.20 -78.68 -4.17
N ARG A 3 -0.28 -78.22 -2.93
CA ARG A 3 -1.53 -77.83 -2.28
C ARG A 3 -1.82 -76.37 -2.59
N THR A 4 -2.88 -76.11 -3.34
CA THR A 4 -3.43 -74.77 -3.63
C THR A 4 -4.11 -74.20 -2.38
N ARG A 5 -3.72 -73.00 -1.96
CA ARG A 5 -4.41 -72.24 -0.91
C ARG A 5 -5.32 -71.21 -1.57
N SER A 6 -6.63 -71.45 -1.53
CA SER A 6 -7.66 -70.50 -1.94
C SER A 6 -7.79 -69.40 -0.86
N THR A 7 -7.54 -68.15 -1.23
CA THR A 7 -7.82 -66.98 -0.39
C THR A 7 -9.24 -66.50 -0.65
N PHE A 8 -10.16 -66.82 0.25
CA PHE A 8 -11.51 -66.24 0.27
C PHE A 8 -11.45 -64.84 0.88
N LEU A 9 -11.64 -63.81 0.05
CA LEU A 9 -11.81 -62.42 0.49
C LEU A 9 -13.24 -62.23 1.03
N PRO A 10 -13.44 -61.77 2.27
CA PRO A 10 -14.77 -61.69 2.87
C PRO A 10 -15.62 -60.56 2.25
N PRO A 11 -16.93 -60.76 2.05
CA PRO A 11 -17.83 -59.80 1.38
C PRO A 11 -18.11 -58.52 2.20
N LEU A 12 -17.66 -58.46 3.45
CA LEU A 12 -17.85 -57.31 4.35
C LEU A 12 -17.07 -56.06 3.89
N LEU A 13 -15.96 -56.23 3.16
CA LEU A 13 -15.11 -55.12 2.72
C LEU A 13 -15.73 -54.33 1.55
N ALA A 14 -16.60 -54.97 0.76
CA ALA A 14 -17.28 -54.33 -0.36
C ALA A 14 -18.42 -53.40 0.10
N PHE A 15 -19.01 -53.64 1.27
CA PHE A 15 -20.13 -52.85 1.77
C PHE A 15 -19.71 -51.52 2.40
N LEU A 16 -18.48 -51.44 2.93
CA LEU A 16 -17.95 -50.21 3.54
C LEU A 16 -17.57 -49.14 2.51
N CYS A 17 -17.20 -49.54 1.28
CA CYS A 17 -16.84 -48.60 0.21
C CYS A 17 -18.05 -47.90 -0.44
N ALA A 18 -19.27 -48.43 -0.29
CA ALA A 18 -20.47 -47.83 -0.88
C ALA A 18 -20.97 -46.56 -0.15
N LEU A 19 -20.46 -46.29 1.06
CA LEU A 19 -20.81 -45.12 1.88
C LEU A 19 -19.88 -43.92 1.67
N LEU A 20 -18.76 -44.07 0.96
CA LEU A 20 -17.87 -42.96 0.60
C LEU A 20 -18.26 -42.37 -0.76
N ARG A 21 -19.42 -41.68 -0.81
CA ARG A 21 -19.77 -40.84 -1.95
C ARG A 21 -19.15 -39.46 -1.74
N PRO A 22 -18.19 -39.00 -2.58
CA PRO A 22 -17.66 -37.65 -2.45
C PRO A 22 -18.78 -36.65 -2.76
N ALA A 23 -19.11 -35.79 -1.80
CA ALA A 23 -20.04 -34.69 -2.03
C ALA A 23 -19.38 -33.66 -2.95
N PRO A 24 -20.12 -33.05 -3.90
CA PRO A 24 -19.59 -31.94 -4.68
C PRO A 24 -19.28 -30.78 -3.73
N VAL A 25 -18.02 -30.39 -3.65
CA VAL A 25 -17.62 -29.14 -3.01
C VAL A 25 -18.22 -28.02 -3.87
N ALA A 26 -19.27 -27.37 -3.36
CA ALA A 26 -19.78 -26.16 -3.99
C ALA A 26 -18.64 -25.14 -4.00
N ALA A 27 -18.26 -24.67 -5.19
CA ALA A 27 -17.30 -23.58 -5.33
C ALA A 27 -17.88 -22.37 -4.60
N GLN A 28 -17.24 -21.98 -3.50
CA GLN A 28 -17.69 -20.86 -2.70
C GLN A 28 -17.48 -19.58 -3.50
N GLU A 29 -18.57 -18.85 -3.73
CA GLU A 29 -18.57 -17.59 -4.46
C GLU A 29 -17.67 -16.60 -3.70
N VAL A 30 -16.51 -16.28 -4.28
CA VAL A 30 -15.55 -15.34 -3.68
C VAL A 30 -16.20 -13.96 -3.73
N HIS A 31 -16.80 -13.54 -2.62
CA HIS A 31 -17.27 -12.18 -2.46
C HIS A 31 -16.05 -11.25 -2.42
N VAL A 32 -15.84 -10.53 -3.52
CA VAL A 32 -14.87 -9.44 -3.60
C VAL A 32 -15.54 -8.21 -3.00
N TYR A 33 -15.05 -7.75 -1.85
CA TYR A 33 -15.47 -6.49 -1.28
C TYR A 33 -14.72 -5.35 -1.96
N GLU A 34 -15.45 -4.50 -2.69
CA GLU A 34 -14.92 -3.24 -3.22
C GLU A 34 -14.92 -2.18 -2.11
N GLY A 35 -13.81 -2.06 -1.39
CA GLY A 35 -13.57 -0.97 -0.45
C GLY A 35 -12.79 0.15 -1.12
N GLY A 36 -13.33 1.37 -1.13
CA GLY A 36 -12.60 2.58 -1.53
C GLY A 36 -11.63 3.03 -0.44
N ILE A 37 -10.46 3.53 -0.84
CA ILE A 37 -9.48 4.15 0.07
C ILE A 37 -9.44 5.64 -0.26
N ASP A 38 -9.73 6.49 0.73
CA ASP A 38 -9.45 7.93 0.64
C ASP A 38 -8.02 8.20 1.10
N LEU A 39 -7.20 8.70 0.17
CA LEU A 39 -5.82 9.08 0.47
C LEU A 39 -5.76 10.55 0.91
N VAL A 40 -5.20 10.79 2.10
CA VAL A 40 -4.88 12.14 2.58
C VAL A 40 -3.37 12.34 2.54
N ASN A 41 -2.92 13.34 1.77
CA ASN A 41 -1.50 13.67 1.67
C ASN A 41 -1.12 14.72 2.70
N VAL A 42 -0.12 14.42 3.53
CA VAL A 42 0.41 15.33 4.56
C VAL A 42 1.88 15.60 4.26
N THR A 43 2.22 16.88 4.07
CA THR A 43 3.61 17.32 3.86
C THR A 43 4.16 17.93 5.14
N VAL A 44 5.33 17.46 5.58
CA VAL A 44 5.99 17.91 6.80
C VAL A 44 7.41 18.38 6.47
N THR A 45 7.82 19.52 7.04
CA THR A 45 9.18 20.04 6.95
C THR A 45 9.76 20.12 8.36
N VAL A 46 10.85 19.40 8.61
CA VAL A 46 11.50 19.38 9.93
C VAL A 46 12.76 20.23 9.90
N ARG A 47 12.93 21.06 10.93
CA ARG A 47 14.11 21.92 11.13
C ARG A 47 14.73 21.67 12.50
N ASP A 48 16.05 21.79 12.57
CA ASP A 48 16.77 21.77 13.84
C ASP A 48 16.59 23.09 14.62
N ALA A 49 17.14 23.14 15.84
CA ALA A 49 17.10 24.34 16.69
C ALA A 49 17.83 25.56 16.10
N ARG A 50 18.66 25.37 15.07
CA ARG A 50 19.41 26.42 14.36
C ARG A 50 18.70 26.85 13.07
N GLY A 51 17.60 26.20 12.70
CA GLY A 51 16.81 26.46 11.51
C GLY A 51 17.23 25.67 10.26
N ASN A 52 18.21 24.77 10.35
CA ASN A 52 18.63 23.93 9.23
C ASN A 52 17.61 22.83 8.96
N LEU A 53 17.48 22.41 7.70
CA LEU A 53 16.62 21.27 7.33
C LEU A 53 17.24 19.96 7.82
N VAL A 54 16.41 19.11 8.42
CA VAL A 54 16.77 17.74 8.81
C VAL A 54 16.39 16.81 7.65
N SER A 55 17.38 16.12 7.06
CA SER A 55 17.21 15.36 5.81
C SER A 55 17.25 13.84 5.98
N ASP A 56 17.59 13.35 7.17
CA ASP A 56 17.87 11.95 7.48
C ASP A 56 16.74 11.24 8.26
N LEU A 57 15.55 11.85 8.32
CA LEU A 57 14.37 11.26 8.96
C LEU A 57 13.73 10.18 8.08
N GLY A 58 13.59 8.99 8.64
CA GLY A 58 12.90 7.86 8.04
C GLY A 58 11.44 7.78 8.47
N ARG A 59 10.73 6.78 7.93
CA ARG A 59 9.31 6.53 8.25
C ARG A 59 9.08 6.32 9.75
N ASP A 60 9.98 5.60 10.42
CA ASP A 60 9.83 5.19 11.81
C ASP A 60 10.02 6.35 12.81
N ASP A 61 10.50 7.49 12.34
CA ASP A 61 10.64 8.72 13.14
C ASP A 61 9.32 9.52 13.25
N PHE A 62 8.27 9.09 12.55
CA PHE A 62 6.96 9.75 12.55
C PHE A 62 5.86 8.85 13.11
N VAL A 63 4.97 9.44 13.91
CA VAL A 63 3.73 8.80 14.36
C VAL A 63 2.57 9.73 14.03
N ILE A 64 1.61 9.23 13.26
CA ILE A 64 0.38 9.96 12.94
C ILE A 64 -0.67 9.56 13.97
N TYR A 65 -1.42 10.52 14.49
CA TYR A 65 -2.53 10.29 15.41
C TYR A 65 -3.84 10.68 14.74
N GLU A 66 -4.86 9.85 14.90
CA GLU A 66 -6.24 10.13 14.52
C GLU A 66 -7.10 9.98 15.78
N ASP A 67 -7.86 11.03 16.12
CA ASP A 67 -8.67 11.09 17.35
C ASP A 67 -7.90 10.68 18.62
N GLY A 68 -6.63 11.12 18.70
CA GLY A 68 -5.74 10.82 19.83
C GLY A 68 -5.19 9.38 19.86
N ARG A 69 -5.48 8.55 18.85
CA ARG A 69 -4.99 7.18 18.73
C ARG A 69 -3.87 7.11 17.69
N PRO A 70 -2.72 6.48 17.99
CA PRO A 70 -1.65 6.35 17.02
C PRO A 70 -2.08 5.41 15.89
N LEU A 71 -2.06 5.93 14.66
CA LEU A 71 -2.11 5.13 13.45
C LEU A 71 -0.80 4.34 13.38
N LYS A 72 -0.87 3.04 13.68
CA LYS A 72 0.30 2.18 13.54
C LYS A 72 0.79 2.26 12.09
N ALA A 73 2.11 2.29 11.88
CA ALA A 73 2.82 2.46 10.60
C ALA A 73 2.39 1.52 9.45
N ARG A 74 1.48 0.57 9.72
CA ARG A 74 0.80 -0.28 8.75
C ARG A 74 -0.15 0.48 7.82
N ASN A 75 -0.61 1.68 8.19
CA ASN A 75 -1.53 2.49 7.39
C ASN A 75 -0.87 3.68 6.68
N VAL A 76 0.43 3.94 6.91
CA VAL A 76 1.19 4.90 6.10
C VAL A 76 1.55 4.22 4.78
N GLN A 77 0.62 4.26 3.84
CA GLN A 77 0.74 3.53 2.58
C GLN A 77 1.85 4.11 1.69
N ILE A 78 2.21 5.40 1.87
CA ILE A 78 3.21 6.08 1.04
C ILE A 78 4.03 7.02 1.94
N PHE A 79 5.33 6.76 2.05
CA PHE A 79 6.30 7.68 2.65
C PHE A 79 7.24 8.12 1.54
N ALA A 80 7.21 9.41 1.20
CA ALA A 80 7.99 9.98 0.10
C ALA A 80 8.94 11.06 0.66
N PRO A 81 10.15 10.70 1.09
CA PRO A 81 11.12 11.69 1.54
C PRO A 81 11.57 12.53 0.34
N ALA A 82 11.55 13.86 0.51
CA ALA A 82 11.90 14.81 -0.55
C ALA A 82 13.38 14.76 -0.96
N ALA A 83 14.25 14.19 -0.12
CA ALA A 83 15.70 14.15 -0.33
C ALA A 83 16.18 12.91 -1.12
N GLN A 84 15.30 11.97 -1.44
CA GLN A 84 15.72 10.70 -2.05
C GLN A 84 15.65 10.81 -3.58
N GLU A 85 16.81 10.90 -4.23
CA GLU A 85 16.93 10.82 -5.68
C GLU A 85 16.41 9.45 -6.18
N GLY A 86 15.40 9.47 -7.05
CA GLY A 86 14.73 8.27 -7.58
C GLY A 86 13.33 8.00 -7.02
N ASN A 87 12.80 8.87 -6.14
CA ASN A 87 11.37 8.86 -5.84
C ASN A 87 10.62 9.64 -6.95
N ASP A 88 10.35 8.95 -8.06
CA ASP A 88 9.66 9.49 -9.25
C ASP A 88 8.18 9.83 -9.01
N GLN A 89 7.73 9.88 -7.74
CA GLN A 89 6.46 10.49 -7.39
C GLN A 89 6.62 12.00 -7.56
N PRO A 90 5.99 12.63 -8.57
CA PRO A 90 6.09 14.06 -8.75
C PRO A 90 5.44 14.70 -7.52
N LEU A 91 6.27 15.16 -6.58
CA LEU A 91 5.84 16.06 -5.53
C LEU A 91 5.29 17.29 -6.24
N GLY A 92 3.96 17.36 -6.36
CA GLY A 92 3.26 18.40 -7.07
C GLY A 92 3.62 19.75 -6.48
N LEU A 93 4.55 20.45 -7.12
CA LEU A 93 5.02 21.77 -6.71
C LEU A 93 3.94 22.78 -7.10
N ASN A 94 3.15 23.23 -6.12
CA ASN A 94 2.17 24.28 -6.30
C ASN A 94 2.86 25.65 -6.13
N LEU A 95 3.37 26.22 -7.23
CA LEU A 95 3.96 27.56 -7.25
C LEU A 95 2.88 28.62 -7.49
N GLY A 96 2.50 29.35 -6.44
CA GLY A 96 1.71 30.57 -6.56
C GLY A 96 2.62 31.78 -6.80
N MET A 97 2.66 32.30 -8.02
CA MET A 97 3.45 33.49 -8.37
C MET A 97 2.51 34.68 -8.63
N LEU A 98 2.63 35.72 -7.80
CA LEU A 98 1.93 36.98 -7.98
C LEU A 98 2.91 37.99 -8.57
N LEU A 99 2.67 38.42 -9.81
CA LEU A 99 3.49 39.43 -10.47
C LEU A 99 2.75 40.77 -10.45
N ASP A 100 3.45 41.81 -10.01
CA ASP A 100 3.01 43.19 -10.21
C ASP A 100 3.27 43.62 -11.66
N THR A 101 2.23 44.16 -12.31
CA THR A 101 2.27 44.64 -13.71
C THR A 101 2.26 46.16 -13.80
N SER A 102 2.53 46.85 -12.69
CA SER A 102 2.70 48.30 -12.66
C SER A 102 3.80 48.79 -13.62
N GLU A 103 3.70 50.06 -14.04
CA GLU A 103 4.63 50.70 -14.97
C GLU A 103 6.10 50.59 -14.52
N SER A 104 6.37 50.71 -13.22
CA SER A 104 7.72 50.59 -12.64
C SER A 104 8.31 49.19 -12.73
N MET A 105 7.48 48.15 -12.93
CA MET A 105 7.92 46.76 -13.04
C MET A 105 8.23 46.33 -14.48
N LYS A 106 7.93 47.17 -15.49
CA LYS A 106 8.08 46.84 -16.93
C LYS A 106 9.51 46.43 -17.33
N ALA A 107 10.53 47.03 -16.74
CA ALA A 107 11.93 46.68 -17.03
C ALA A 107 12.29 45.26 -16.55
N GLN A 108 11.75 44.86 -15.40
CA GLN A 108 12.01 43.55 -14.79
C GLN A 108 11.22 42.43 -15.50
N ILE A 109 10.03 42.74 -16.01
CA ILE A 109 9.25 41.80 -16.85
C ILE A 109 9.93 41.55 -18.20
N LYS A 110 10.53 42.58 -18.82
CA LYS A 110 11.29 42.41 -20.08
C LYS A 110 12.55 41.55 -19.92
N LEU A 111 13.21 41.62 -18.76
CA LEU A 111 14.43 40.86 -18.50
C LEU A 111 14.16 39.36 -18.34
N SER A 112 12.95 38.97 -17.90
CA SER A 112 12.54 37.56 -17.77
C SER A 112 12.18 36.90 -19.11
N GLN A 113 12.11 37.65 -20.20
CA GLN A 113 11.77 37.15 -21.53
C GLN A 113 13.00 36.94 -22.44
N GLN A 114 14.20 36.96 -21.86
CA GLN A 114 15.46 36.61 -22.51
C GLN A 114 16.05 35.37 -21.86
#